data_AF-A0A9W6ZPG4-F1
#
_entry.id   AF-A0A9W6ZPG4-F1
#
_cell.length_a   1.000
_cell.length_b   1.000
_cell.length_c   1.000
_cell.angle_alpha   90.00
_cell.angle_beta   90.00
_cell.angle_gamma   90.00
#
_symmetry.space_group_name_H-M   'P 1'
#
loop_
_entity.id
_entity.type
_entity.pdbx_description
1 polymer ?
#
loop_
_entity_poly.entity_id
_entity_poly.type
_entity_poly.pdbx_seq_one_letter_code
_entity_poly.pdbx_strand_id
1 'polypeptide(L)'
;MDGFFFAQRTRGSRYSNPRSHHRLRLLDYPWTVENTCSSWSETNSKLSVIDNCEHQKETASSAVTIAGEMGLKDYIDFKIGDAFEANFEPESVDLLWCDFGVGARMKDFMRANWKTVKPGGYVVVHSSLTNKNTRMWVELIRRGGREEVTGLPEGSFHHISMLEQHKRFQNSITILQRRGDEYAEPIYSQYA
;
A
#
# COMPACT_ATOMS: atom_id res chain seq x y z
N MET A 1 -14.21 -15.43 -2.18
CA MET A 1 -12.74 -15.23 -2.20
C MET A 1 -12.61 -13.73 -2.12
N ASP A 2 -12.38 -13.22 -0.93
CA ASP A 2 -12.69 -11.82 -0.66
C ASP A 2 -11.36 -11.11 -0.51
N GLY A 3 -11.17 -10.03 -1.25
CA GLY A 3 -10.18 -9.06 -0.88
C GLY A 3 -10.20 -7.78 -1.66
N PHE A 4 -10.33 -6.66 -0.97
CA PHE A 4 -10.12 -5.36 -1.57
C PHE A 4 -8.62 -5.14 -1.75
N PHE A 5 -8.27 -4.75 -2.95
CA PHE A 5 -6.90 -4.45 -3.30
C PHE A 5 -6.80 -2.97 -3.62
N PHE A 6 -5.90 -2.25 -2.93
CA PHE A 6 -5.50 -0.91 -3.34
C PHE A 6 -4.01 -0.92 -3.70
N ALA A 7 -3.67 -0.66 -4.95
CA ALA A 7 -2.30 -0.29 -5.31
C ALA A 7 -2.29 1.19 -5.66
N GLN A 8 -1.45 1.96 -4.99
CA GLN A 8 -1.15 3.31 -5.48
C GLN A 8 -0.10 3.19 -6.60
N ARG A 9 -0.50 3.50 -7.84
CA ARG A 9 0.34 3.52 -9.04
C ARG A 9 0.55 4.94 -9.51
N THR A 10 1.79 5.39 -9.68
CA THR A 10 2.06 6.75 -10.14
C THR A 10 2.04 6.90 -11.69
N ARG A 11 0.96 7.44 -12.31
CA ARG A 11 0.96 8.15 -13.61
C ARG A 11 0.09 9.42 -13.75
N GLY A 12 0.73 10.49 -14.25
CA GLY A 12 0.47 11.97 -14.37
C GLY A 12 -0.67 12.63 -15.20
N SER A 13 -1.29 13.70 -14.68
CA SER A 13 -2.22 14.73 -15.22
C SER A 13 -2.23 15.95 -14.27
N ARG A 14 -2.11 17.15 -14.85
CA ARG A 14 -1.81 18.42 -14.18
C ARG A 14 -2.95 18.92 -13.27
N TYR A 15 -2.78 18.84 -11.95
CA TYR A 15 -3.39 19.81 -11.05
C TYR A 15 -2.37 20.90 -10.72
N SER A 16 -2.86 22.13 -10.66
CA SER A 16 -2.10 23.34 -10.36
C SER A 16 -1.27 23.16 -9.09
N ASN A 17 0.03 23.43 -9.22
CA ASN A 17 1.02 23.35 -8.17
C ASN A 17 0.52 24.03 -6.87
N PRO A 18 0.23 23.29 -5.78
CA PRO A 18 -0.21 23.88 -4.51
C PRO A 18 0.85 24.83 -3.92
N ARG A 19 2.10 24.75 -4.40
CA ARG A 19 3.20 25.66 -4.04
C ARG A 19 2.92 27.12 -4.42
N SER A 20 1.95 27.39 -5.30
CA SER A 20 1.54 28.76 -5.65
C SER A 20 0.85 29.51 -4.50
N HIS A 21 0.46 28.81 -3.44
CA HIS A 21 -0.16 29.39 -2.27
C HIS A 21 0.70 29.02 -1.06
N HIS A 22 1.24 30.00 -0.32
CA HIS A 22 2.06 29.87 0.89
C HIS A 22 1.40 29.09 2.07
N ARG A 23 0.49 28.15 1.80
CA ARG A 23 -0.42 27.51 2.74
C ARG A 23 0.05 26.16 3.28
N LEU A 24 1.20 25.64 2.82
CA LEU A 24 1.78 24.38 3.29
C LEU A 24 3.15 24.64 3.92
N ARG A 25 3.14 25.21 5.13
CA ARG A 25 4.33 25.43 5.96
C ARG A 25 4.08 24.97 7.38
N LEU A 26 5.13 24.48 8.04
CA LEU A 26 5.18 24.38 9.49
C LEU A 26 6.01 25.55 10.00
N LEU A 27 5.37 26.56 10.57
CA LEU A 27 5.98 27.87 10.84
C LEU A 27 6.52 28.48 9.53
N ASP A 28 7.81 28.82 9.50
CA ASP A 28 8.48 29.37 8.32
C ASP A 28 9.11 28.30 7.42
N TYR A 29 9.04 27.03 7.81
CA TYR A 29 9.60 25.93 7.04
C TYR A 29 8.58 25.35 6.06
N PRO A 30 8.95 25.11 4.80
CA PRO A 30 8.09 24.43 3.85
C PRO A 30 7.75 23.03 4.35
N TRP A 31 6.49 22.61 4.20
CA TRP A 31 6.05 21.27 4.58
C TRP A 31 6.67 20.16 3.71
N THR A 32 7.31 20.55 2.59
CA THR A 32 7.97 19.67 1.64
C THR A 32 9.45 20.00 1.55
N VAL A 33 10.31 18.97 1.48
CA VAL A 33 11.74 19.15 1.16
C VAL A 33 11.88 19.19 -0.36
N GLU A 34 12.20 20.36 -0.92
CA GLU A 34 12.18 20.60 -2.39
C GLU A 34 13.01 19.59 -3.19
N ASN A 35 14.20 19.26 -2.71
CA ASN A 35 15.10 18.32 -3.37
C ASN A 35 14.62 16.87 -3.25
N THR A 36 13.80 16.55 -2.25
CA THR A 36 13.24 15.22 -2.07
C THR A 36 11.96 15.04 -2.87
N CYS A 37 11.11 16.07 -2.99
CA CYS A 37 9.78 15.97 -3.61
C CYS A 37 9.74 16.33 -5.10
N SER A 38 10.79 16.92 -5.66
CA SER A 38 10.86 17.33 -7.06
C SER A 38 10.69 16.15 -8.02
N SER A 39 11.41 15.04 -7.78
CA SER A 39 11.30 13.80 -8.57
C SER A 39 9.93 13.12 -8.44
N TRP A 40 9.26 13.22 -7.29
CA TRP A 40 7.95 12.61 -7.03
C TRP A 40 6.82 13.37 -7.72
N SER A 41 7.02 14.66 -7.99
CA SER A 41 6.06 15.52 -8.68
C SER A 41 6.01 15.33 -10.20
N GLU A 42 6.92 14.54 -10.76
CA GLU A 42 6.99 14.25 -12.20
C GLU A 42 5.95 13.21 -12.65
N THR A 43 5.34 12.48 -11.71
CA THR A 43 4.32 11.45 -11.97
C THR A 43 3.10 11.63 -11.08
N ASN A 44 1.86 11.60 -11.60
CA ASN A 44 0.69 11.65 -10.70
C ASN A 44 0.54 10.33 -10.00
N SER A 45 0.24 10.33 -8.72
CA SER A 45 -0.32 9.15 -8.07
C SER A 45 -1.70 8.78 -8.63
N LYS A 46 -2.03 7.50 -8.67
CA LYS A 46 -3.37 6.95 -8.88
C LYS A 46 -3.61 5.84 -7.87
N LEU A 47 -4.85 5.71 -7.43
CA LEU A 47 -5.33 4.60 -6.64
C LEU A 47 -5.96 3.56 -7.58
N SER A 48 -5.26 2.46 -7.84
CA SER A 48 -5.81 1.31 -8.54
C SER A 48 -6.52 0.39 -7.56
N VAL A 49 -7.82 0.21 -7.76
CA VAL A 49 -8.70 -0.65 -6.96
C VAL A 49 -9.05 -1.87 -7.79
N ILE A 50 -8.76 -3.07 -7.28
CA ILE A 50 -9.08 -4.34 -7.94
C ILE A 50 -10.00 -5.15 -7.03
N ASP A 51 -11.15 -5.55 -7.55
CA ASP A 51 -12.18 -6.31 -6.82
C ASP A 51 -12.88 -7.27 -7.78
N ASN A 52 -13.17 -8.50 -7.36
CA ASN A 52 -13.88 -9.45 -8.22
C ASN A 52 -15.39 -9.21 -8.27
N CYS A 53 -15.94 -8.38 -7.38
CA CYS A 53 -17.36 -8.00 -7.31
C CYS A 53 -18.36 -9.17 -7.23
N GLU A 54 -17.92 -10.40 -6.96
CA GLU A 54 -18.79 -11.59 -7.01
C GLU A 54 -19.76 -11.67 -5.80
N HIS A 55 -19.53 -10.88 -4.75
CA HIS A 55 -20.32 -10.89 -3.51
C HIS A 55 -21.11 -9.58 -3.31
N GLN A 56 -22.39 -9.73 -2.93
CA GLN A 56 -23.54 -8.84 -3.16
C GLN A 56 -23.62 -7.46 -2.44
N LYS A 57 -22.51 -6.82 -2.05
CA LYS A 57 -22.53 -5.43 -1.52
C LYS A 57 -21.32 -4.65 -2.01
N GLU A 58 -21.43 -4.09 -3.21
CA GLU A 58 -20.36 -3.39 -3.89
C GLU A 58 -19.96 -2.08 -3.17
N THR A 59 -18.95 -2.17 -2.31
CA THR A 59 -18.35 -0.99 -1.67
C THR A 59 -17.34 -0.32 -2.62
N ALA A 60 -16.74 -1.07 -3.54
CA ALA A 60 -15.73 -0.56 -4.46
C ALA A 60 -16.30 0.28 -5.62
N SER A 61 -17.48 -0.05 -6.16
CA SER A 61 -18.16 0.82 -7.15
C SER A 61 -18.58 2.15 -6.52
N SER A 62 -18.97 2.13 -5.24
CA SER A 62 -19.24 3.36 -4.46
C SER A 62 -18.00 4.25 -4.33
N ALA A 63 -16.78 3.68 -4.24
CA ALA A 63 -15.54 4.45 -4.14
C ALA A 63 -15.27 5.29 -5.39
N VAL A 64 -15.59 4.77 -6.59
CA VAL A 64 -15.45 5.50 -7.85
C VAL A 64 -16.44 6.67 -7.92
N THR A 65 -17.68 6.45 -7.48
CA THR A 65 -18.70 7.50 -7.40
C THR A 65 -18.26 8.62 -6.47
N ILE A 66 -17.83 8.29 -5.24
CA ILE A 66 -17.33 9.26 -4.26
C ILE A 66 -16.11 10.02 -4.81
N ALA A 67 -15.17 9.33 -5.45
CA ALA A 67 -14.03 9.98 -6.10
C ALA A 67 -14.49 10.96 -7.20
N GLY A 68 -15.54 10.62 -7.96
CA GLY A 68 -16.18 11.52 -8.91
C GLY A 68 -16.76 12.78 -8.26
N GLU A 69 -17.52 12.62 -7.18
CA GLU A 69 -18.11 13.72 -6.41
C GLU A 69 -17.06 14.64 -5.78
N MET A 70 -15.90 14.08 -5.40
CA MET A 70 -14.76 14.83 -4.84
C MET A 70 -13.86 15.48 -5.92
N GLY A 71 -14.14 15.30 -7.21
CA GLY A 71 -13.27 15.79 -8.29
C GLY A 71 -11.96 15.01 -8.43
N LEU A 72 -11.86 13.82 -7.81
CA LEU A 72 -10.68 12.96 -7.78
C LEU A 72 -10.75 11.80 -8.77
N LYS A 73 -11.69 11.83 -9.72
CA LYS A 73 -11.92 10.73 -10.69
C LYS A 73 -10.66 10.33 -11.46
N ASP A 74 -9.81 11.28 -11.83
CA ASP A 74 -8.58 11.01 -12.59
C ASP A 74 -7.50 10.30 -11.77
N TYR A 75 -7.67 10.29 -10.44
CA TYR A 75 -6.77 9.69 -9.45
C TYR A 75 -7.22 8.30 -9.00
N ILE A 76 -8.31 7.75 -9.53
CA ILE A 76 -8.78 6.40 -9.22
C ILE A 76 -8.94 5.59 -10.50
N ASP A 77 -8.53 4.32 -10.45
CA ASP A 77 -8.69 3.35 -11.53
C ASP A 77 -9.32 2.09 -10.93
N PHE A 78 -10.56 1.78 -11.31
CA PHE A 78 -11.28 0.62 -10.77
C PHE A 78 -11.32 -0.50 -11.81
N LYS A 79 -10.90 -1.70 -11.40
CA LYS A 79 -10.87 -2.88 -12.25
C LYS A 79 -11.65 -3.99 -11.58
N ILE A 80 -12.58 -4.56 -12.33
CA ILE A 80 -13.26 -5.78 -11.91
C ILE A 80 -12.37 -6.95 -12.32
N GLY A 81 -11.94 -7.76 -11.36
CA GLY A 81 -11.08 -8.92 -11.61
C GLY A 81 -10.48 -9.53 -10.34
N ASP A 82 -9.79 -10.66 -10.50
CA ASP A 82 -9.06 -11.28 -9.41
C ASP A 82 -7.74 -10.50 -9.15
N ALA A 83 -7.55 -10.01 -7.92
CA ALA A 83 -6.31 -9.37 -7.51
C ALA A 83 -5.08 -10.28 -7.67
N PHE A 84 -5.25 -11.61 -7.65
CA PHE A 84 -4.16 -12.56 -7.92
C PHE A 84 -3.69 -12.56 -9.38
N GLU A 85 -4.49 -12.02 -10.30
CA GLU A 85 -4.15 -11.86 -11.73
C GLU A 85 -3.62 -10.46 -12.05
N ALA A 86 -3.52 -9.60 -11.05
CA ALA A 86 -3.02 -8.25 -11.22
C ALA A 86 -1.53 -8.28 -11.59
N ASN A 87 -1.23 -7.77 -12.80
CA ASN A 87 0.14 -7.68 -13.29
C ASN A 87 0.63 -6.23 -13.19
N PHE A 88 1.41 -5.94 -12.15
CA PHE A 88 2.07 -4.64 -11.99
C PHE A 88 3.51 -4.74 -12.47
N GLU A 89 3.99 -3.63 -13.06
CA GLU A 89 5.40 -3.53 -13.39
C GLU A 89 6.25 -3.61 -12.12
N PRO A 90 7.47 -4.20 -12.19
CA PRO A 90 8.42 -4.15 -11.09
C PRO A 90 8.62 -2.72 -10.59
N GLU A 91 8.68 -2.55 -9.27
CA GLU A 91 8.97 -1.27 -8.61
C GLU A 91 8.07 -0.11 -9.09
N SER A 92 6.80 -0.41 -9.36
CA SER A 92 5.80 0.58 -9.79
C SER A 92 4.77 0.94 -8.74
N VAL A 93 4.79 0.27 -7.58
CA VAL A 93 3.84 0.44 -6.49
C VAL A 93 4.53 1.04 -5.26
N ASP A 94 4.03 2.17 -4.78
CA ASP A 94 4.53 2.81 -3.55
C ASP A 94 3.85 2.22 -2.29
N LEU A 95 2.57 1.85 -2.42
CA LEU A 95 1.74 1.28 -1.37
C LEU A 95 0.84 0.18 -1.94
N LEU A 96 0.92 -1.00 -1.35
CA LEU A 96 0.13 -2.18 -1.65
C LEU A 96 -0.77 -2.53 -0.46
N TRP A 97 -2.05 -2.21 -0.53
CA TRP A 97 -3.02 -2.53 0.51
C TRP A 97 -3.75 -3.84 0.20
N CYS A 98 -3.56 -4.81 1.08
CA CYS A 98 -4.11 -6.14 1.03
C CYS A 98 -5.25 -6.26 2.06
N ASP A 99 -6.50 -6.09 1.62
CA ASP A 99 -7.68 -6.30 2.44
C ASP A 99 -8.40 -7.59 2.07
N PHE A 100 -7.69 -8.73 2.15
CA PHE A 100 -8.25 -10.05 1.91
C PHE A 100 -9.11 -10.53 3.08
N GLY A 101 -10.39 -10.79 2.84
CA GLY A 101 -11.31 -11.39 3.82
C GLY A 101 -10.90 -12.79 4.26
N VAL A 102 -10.19 -13.57 3.42
CA VAL A 102 -9.83 -14.96 3.76
C VAL A 102 -8.35 -15.17 4.11
N GLY A 103 -7.41 -14.35 3.63
CA GLY A 103 -5.99 -14.40 4.00
C GLY A 103 -5.19 -15.68 3.68
N ALA A 104 -5.83 -16.77 3.23
CA ALA A 104 -5.19 -18.08 3.08
C ALA A 104 -4.11 -18.11 1.98
N ARG A 105 -4.16 -17.19 1.03
CA ARG A 105 -3.27 -17.12 -0.14
C ARG A 105 -2.21 -16.02 -0.02
N MET A 106 -1.93 -15.49 1.17
CA MET A 106 -0.95 -14.41 1.37
C MET A 106 0.44 -14.75 0.84
N LYS A 107 0.89 -16.01 1.02
CA LYS A 107 2.16 -16.48 0.47
C LYS A 107 2.23 -16.31 -1.05
N ASP A 108 1.25 -16.85 -1.75
CA ASP A 108 1.23 -16.84 -3.22
C ASP A 108 1.06 -15.41 -3.72
N PHE A 109 0.26 -14.61 -3.02
CA PHE A 109 0.05 -13.20 -3.32
C PHE A 109 1.36 -12.40 -3.23
N MET A 110 2.10 -12.56 -2.13
CA MET A 110 3.38 -11.88 -1.92
C MET A 110 4.44 -12.37 -2.90
N ARG A 111 4.52 -13.67 -3.19
CA ARG A 111 5.45 -14.19 -4.19
C ARG A 111 5.26 -13.54 -5.56
N ALA A 112 4.00 -13.32 -5.97
CA ALA A 112 3.69 -12.68 -7.23
C ALA A 112 3.95 -11.17 -7.23
N ASN A 113 3.68 -10.49 -6.10
CA ASN A 113 3.59 -9.02 -6.07
C ASN A 113 4.75 -8.33 -5.35
N TRP A 114 5.62 -9.03 -4.61
CA TRP A 114 6.64 -8.38 -3.79
C TRP A 114 7.59 -7.50 -4.62
N LYS A 115 7.94 -7.96 -5.82
CA LYS A 115 8.83 -7.22 -6.73
C LYS A 115 8.20 -5.95 -7.32
N THR A 116 6.88 -5.81 -7.23
CA THR A 116 6.15 -4.65 -7.78
C THR A 116 6.19 -3.45 -6.84
N VAL A 117 6.36 -3.70 -5.54
CA VAL A 117 6.52 -2.66 -4.50
C VAL A 117 7.91 -2.06 -4.60
N LYS A 118 8.10 -0.74 -4.63
CA LYS A 118 9.44 -0.13 -4.68
C LYS A 118 10.24 -0.41 -3.40
N PRO A 119 11.59 -0.41 -3.44
CA PRO A 119 12.40 -0.27 -2.23
C PRO A 119 11.94 0.94 -1.40
N GLY A 120 11.71 0.75 -0.10
CA GLY A 120 11.13 1.76 0.80
C GLY A 120 9.59 1.86 0.76
N GLY A 121 8.95 1.24 -0.24
CA GLY A 121 7.50 1.14 -0.35
C GLY A 121 6.89 0.18 0.67
N TYR A 122 5.55 0.20 0.76
CA TYR A 122 4.83 -0.46 1.85
C TYR A 122 3.83 -1.49 1.34
N VAL A 123 3.72 -2.61 2.06
CA VAL A 123 2.59 -3.53 1.99
C VAL A 123 1.80 -3.40 3.29
N VAL A 124 0.51 -3.11 3.21
CA VAL A 124 -0.39 -3.08 4.36
C VAL A 124 -1.30 -4.29 4.30
N VAL A 125 -1.24 -5.13 5.32
CA VAL A 125 -2.10 -6.33 5.44
C VAL A 125 -3.16 -6.07 6.48
N HIS A 126 -4.40 -6.06 6.02
CA HIS A 126 -5.55 -5.78 6.85
C HIS A 126 -6.02 -7.00 7.64
N SER A 127 -6.70 -6.75 8.77
CA SER A 127 -7.14 -7.77 9.74
C SER A 127 -6.03 -8.75 10.15
N SER A 128 -4.77 -8.32 10.10
CA SER A 128 -3.59 -9.20 10.15
C SER A 128 -3.38 -9.92 11.48
N LEU A 129 -3.88 -9.38 12.61
CA LEU A 129 -3.70 -9.97 13.94
C LEU A 129 -4.94 -10.71 14.45
N THR A 130 -6.07 -10.54 13.78
CA THR A 130 -7.38 -10.99 14.25
C THR A 130 -8.10 -11.89 13.27
N ASN A 131 -7.70 -11.93 12.00
CA ASN A 131 -8.05 -13.00 11.08
C ASN A 131 -7.04 -14.15 11.23
N LYS A 132 -7.53 -15.38 11.39
CA LYS A 132 -6.70 -16.56 11.66
C LYS A 132 -5.63 -16.79 10.59
N ASN A 133 -5.99 -16.67 9.31
CA ASN A 133 -5.10 -17.03 8.21
C ASN A 133 -4.01 -15.98 8.00
N THR A 134 -4.38 -14.69 8.01
CA THR A 134 -3.39 -13.61 7.94
C THR A 134 -2.49 -13.60 9.18
N ARG A 135 -3.03 -13.88 10.38
CA ARG A 135 -2.23 -14.00 11.60
C ARG A 135 -1.21 -15.13 11.52
N MET A 136 -1.62 -16.31 11.07
CA MET A 136 -0.69 -17.42 10.89
C MET A 136 0.46 -17.04 9.95
N TRP A 137 0.15 -16.36 8.84
CA TRP A 137 1.17 -15.87 7.91
C TRP A 137 2.06 -14.79 8.53
N VAL A 138 1.51 -13.83 9.29
CA VAL A 138 2.29 -12.80 10.03
C VAL A 138 3.24 -13.45 11.05
N GLU A 139 2.80 -14.50 11.74
CA GLU A 139 3.65 -15.21 12.70
C GLU A 139 4.77 -16.02 12.00
N LEU A 140 4.55 -16.51 10.78
CA LEU A 140 5.61 -17.14 9.99
C LEU A 140 6.71 -16.14 9.62
N ILE A 141 6.35 -14.94 9.15
CA ILE A 141 7.33 -13.91 8.79
C ILE A 141 8.11 -13.42 10.02
N ARG A 142 7.46 -13.27 11.18
CA ARG A 142 8.08 -12.86 12.45
C ARG A 142 9.14 -13.82 12.95
N ARG A 143 8.98 -15.11 12.65
CA ARG A 143 9.90 -16.17 13.07
C ARG A 143 11.05 -16.39 12.08
N GLY A 144 11.21 -15.52 11.08
CA GLY A 144 12.21 -15.71 10.02
C GLY A 144 11.85 -16.85 9.07
N GLY A 145 10.55 -17.05 8.80
CA GLY A 145 10.11 -18.04 7.82
C GLY A 145 10.70 -17.76 6.44
N ARG A 146 11.19 -18.82 5.78
CA ARG A 146 11.80 -18.75 4.45
C ARG A 146 10.80 -18.38 3.34
N GLU A 147 11.31 -17.89 2.22
CA GLU A 147 10.52 -17.45 1.06
C GLU A 147 9.57 -18.54 0.52
N GLU A 148 9.91 -19.82 0.64
CA GLU A 148 9.06 -20.90 0.14
C GLU A 148 7.71 -20.99 0.88
N VAL A 149 7.70 -20.56 2.14
CA VAL A 149 6.54 -20.59 3.05
C VAL A 149 5.90 -19.21 3.24
N THR A 150 6.67 -18.13 3.20
CA THR A 150 6.16 -16.76 3.40
C THR A 150 5.83 -16.03 2.09
N GLY A 151 6.50 -16.38 0.99
CA GLY A 151 6.45 -15.63 -0.26
C GLY A 151 7.26 -14.34 -0.23
N LEU A 152 8.03 -14.09 0.83
CA LEU A 152 8.89 -12.92 0.99
C LEU A 152 10.35 -13.37 1.10
N PRO A 153 11.27 -12.75 0.36
CA PRO A 153 12.70 -13.00 0.52
C PRO A 153 13.15 -12.69 1.96
N GLU A 154 14.06 -13.51 2.48
CA GLU A 154 14.59 -13.33 3.83
C GLU A 154 15.30 -11.98 3.98
N GLY A 155 15.08 -11.30 5.11
CA GLY A 155 15.68 -9.99 5.39
C GLY A 155 15.17 -8.82 4.53
N SER A 156 14.25 -9.06 3.59
CA SER A 156 13.83 -8.03 2.63
C SER A 156 12.81 -7.02 3.18
N PHE A 157 12.39 -7.11 4.44
CA PHE A 157 11.37 -6.22 4.99
C PHE A 157 11.57 -5.91 6.48
N HIS A 158 11.13 -4.72 6.90
CA HIS A 158 10.79 -4.42 8.29
C HIS A 158 9.27 -4.48 8.46
N HIS A 159 8.80 -4.75 9.67
CA HIS A 159 7.37 -4.80 9.94
C HIS A 159 6.96 -4.15 11.25
N ILE A 160 5.74 -3.61 11.27
CA ILE A 160 5.04 -3.16 12.47
C ILE A 160 3.59 -3.64 12.40
N SER A 161 3.01 -4.00 13.53
CA SER A 161 1.60 -4.35 13.61
C SER A 161 0.87 -3.48 14.61
N MET A 162 -0.35 -3.10 14.25
CA MET A 162 -1.24 -2.26 15.05
C MET A 162 -2.56 -2.98 15.28
N LEU A 163 -3.12 -2.83 16.48
CA LEU A 163 -4.38 -3.45 16.89
C LEU A 163 -5.30 -2.37 17.48
N GLU A 164 -6.50 -2.27 16.93
CA GLU A 164 -7.56 -1.39 17.38
C GLU A 164 -8.62 -2.22 18.13
N GLN A 165 -8.39 -2.48 19.41
CA GLN A 165 -9.24 -3.39 20.22
C GLN A 165 -10.73 -3.03 20.26
N HIS A 166 -11.07 -1.76 19.98
CA HIS A 166 -12.45 -1.27 20.01
C HIS A 166 -13.25 -1.58 18.72
N LYS A 167 -12.58 -1.93 17.61
CA LYS A 167 -13.26 -2.36 16.37
C LYS A 167 -13.55 -3.85 16.40
N ARG A 168 -14.77 -4.24 15.98
CA ARG A 168 -15.22 -5.65 15.94
C ARG A 168 -14.72 -6.41 14.72
N PHE A 169 -14.59 -5.73 13.60
CA PHE A 169 -14.09 -6.27 12.33
C PHE A 169 -12.97 -5.36 11.84
N GLN A 170 -12.07 -5.88 11.00
CA GLN A 170 -11.10 -5.03 10.33
C GLN A 170 -10.31 -4.15 11.32
N ASN A 171 -9.89 -4.77 12.42
CA ASN A 171 -9.43 -4.10 13.63
C ASN A 171 -7.92 -4.21 13.85
N SER A 172 -7.17 -4.64 12.84
CA SER A 172 -5.72 -4.69 12.92
C SER A 172 -5.09 -4.52 11.55
N ILE A 173 -3.88 -3.96 11.53
CA ILE A 173 -3.05 -3.87 10.33
C ILE A 173 -1.63 -4.31 10.65
N THR A 174 -0.96 -4.90 9.67
CA THR A 174 0.48 -5.12 9.68
C THR A 174 1.05 -4.42 8.47
N ILE A 175 2.00 -3.54 8.70
CA ILE A 175 2.69 -2.79 7.66
C ILE A 175 4.05 -3.46 7.49
N LEU A 176 4.35 -3.88 6.27
CA LEU A 176 5.68 -4.32 5.85
C LEU A 176 6.29 -3.22 5.00
N GLN A 177 7.47 -2.76 5.35
CA GLN A 177 8.25 -1.87 4.51
C GLN A 177 9.28 -2.69 3.74
N ARG A 178 9.24 -2.65 2.40
CA ARG A 178 10.25 -3.32 1.56
C ARG A 178 11.59 -2.63 1.78
N ARG A 179 12.62 -3.44 2.06
CA ARG A 179 14.02 -3.02 2.15
C ARG A 179 14.74 -3.43 0.89
N GLY A 180 15.67 -2.59 0.44
CA GLY A 180 16.67 -2.97 -0.57
C GLY A 180 17.87 -3.66 0.09
N ASP A 181 18.88 -3.97 -0.73
CA ASP A 181 20.14 -4.55 -0.27
C ASP A 181 20.94 -3.59 0.64
N GLU A 182 20.69 -2.27 0.49
CA GLU A 182 21.28 -1.22 1.32
C GLU A 182 20.20 -0.39 2.02
N TYR A 183 20.53 0.11 3.21
CA TYR A 183 19.69 1.05 3.97
C TYR A 183 19.76 2.42 3.27
N ALA A 184 18.95 2.60 2.22
CA ALA A 184 18.98 3.77 1.34
C ALA A 184 18.12 4.95 1.85
N GLU A 185 17.59 4.87 3.07
CA GLU A 185 16.77 5.95 3.63
C GLU A 185 17.67 7.14 4.00
N PRO A 186 17.42 8.34 3.44
CA PRO A 186 18.16 9.54 3.82
C PRO A 186 17.99 9.83 5.32
N ILE A 187 19.12 10.03 6.01
CA ILE A 187 19.14 10.43 7.42
C ILE A 187 18.85 11.94 7.49
N TYR A 188 17.69 12.31 8.01
CA TYR A 188 17.25 13.71 8.08
C TYR A 188 17.50 14.38 9.44
N SER A 189 17.90 13.62 10.45
CA SER A 189 18.05 14.10 11.83
C SER A 189 19.38 13.63 12.39
N GLN A 190 20.43 14.42 12.18
CA GLN A 190 21.80 14.06 12.60
C GLN A 190 22.24 14.78 13.89
N TYR A 191 21.50 15.81 14.33
CA TYR A 191 21.80 16.57 15.54
C TYR A 191 20.51 16.83 16.32
N ALA A 192 20.54 16.51 17.61
CA ALA A 192 19.53 16.82 18.61
C ALA A 192 20.02 17.98 19.48
#